data_AF-P48446-F1
#
_entry.id   AF-P48446-F1
#
_cell.length_a   1.000
_cell.length_b   1.000
_cell.length_c   1.000
_cell.angle_alpha   90.00
_cell.angle_beta   90.00
_cell.angle_gamma   90.00
#
_symmetry.space_group_name_H-M   'P 1'
#
loop_
_entity.id
_entity.type
_entity.pdbx_description
1 polymer ?
#
loop_
_entity_poly.entity_id
_entity_poly.type
_entity_poly.pdbx_seq_one_letter_code
_entity_poly.pdbx_strand_id
1 'polypeptide(L)' 'MDQTNLLTLEQELKLAIYKQKIYTLNVYNMKQHLRDILKQMMIKENTIKYFIKNSIT' A
#
# COMPACT_ATOMS: atom_id res chain seq x y z
N MET A 1 13.31 13.22 15.53
CA MET A 1 12.06 12.64 15.00
C MET A 1 12.42 11.29 14.43
N ASP A 2 11.71 10.24 14.80
CA ASP A 2 11.93 8.91 14.24
C ASP A 2 11.59 8.94 12.74
N GLN A 3 12.60 8.74 11.90
CA GLN A 3 12.48 8.81 10.44
C GLN A 3 12.11 7.45 9.82
N THR A 4 11.95 6.39 10.62
CA THR A 4 11.70 5.03 10.12
C THR A 4 10.40 4.90 9.33
N ASN A 5 9.42 5.78 9.58
CA ASN A 5 8.12 5.78 8.91
C ASN A 5 7.99 6.85 7.81
N LEU A 6 9.05 7.61 7.53
CA LEU A 6 9.03 8.55 6.40
C LEU A 6 9.12 7.78 5.09
N LEU A 7 8.39 8.26 4.09
CA LEU A 7 8.52 7.73 2.74
C LEU A 7 9.89 8.10 2.18
N THR A 8 10.49 7.18 1.43
CA THR A 8 11.66 7.52 0.62
C THR A 8 11.22 8.38 -0.57
N LEU A 9 12.14 9.18 -1.13
CA LEU A 9 11.88 9.96 -2.35
C LEU A 9 11.31 9.09 -3.49
N GLU A 10 11.80 7.85 -3.61
CA GLU A 10 11.30 6.89 -4.60
C GLU A 10 9.84 6.49 -4.32
N GLN A 11 9.46 6.29 -3.06
CA GLN A 11 8.08 5.97 -2.68
C GLN A 11 7.15 7.17 -2.95
N GLU A 12 7.60 8.39 -2.65
CA GLU A 12 6.85 9.61 -2.96
C GLU A 12 6.63 9.76 -4.48
N LEU A 13 7.67 9.53 -5.29
CA LEU A 13 7.57 9.55 -6.75
C LEU A 13 6.60 8.49 -7.26
N LYS A 14 6.65 7.27 -6.71
CA LYS A 14 5.70 6.19 -7.05
C LYS A 14 4.26 6.59 -6.72
N LEU A 15 4.03 7.22 -5.56
CA LEU A 15 2.70 7.72 -5.18
C LEU A 15 2.21 8.84 -6.12
N ALA A 16 3.09 9.76 -6.53
CA ALA A 16 2.75 10.82 -7.48
C ALA A 16 2.30 10.24 -8.84
N ILE A 17 3.05 9.28 -9.39
CA ILE A 17 2.70 8.58 -10.63
C ILE A 17 1.40 7.79 -10.46
N TYR A 18 1.24 7.11 -9.33
CA TYR A 18 0.02 6.35 -9.04
C TYR A 18 -1.21 7.25 -8.97
N LYS A 19 -1.11 8.43 -8.33
CA LYS A 19 -2.20 9.41 -8.26
C LYS A 19 -2.64 9.87 -9.66
N GLN A 20 -1.71 10.12 -10.57
CA GLN A 20 -2.03 10.47 -11.97
C GLN A 20 -2.82 9.34 -12.66
N LYS A 21 -2.45 8.08 -12.44
CA LYS A 21 -3.18 6.92 -12.99
C LYS A 21 -4.58 6.77 -12.41
N ILE A 22 -4.77 7.05 -11.12
CA ILE A 22 -6.10 6.98 -10.49
C ILE A 22 -7.06 8.01 -11.08
N TYR A 23 -6.58 9.22 -11.40
CA TYR A 23 -7.44 10.27 -11.98
C TYR A 23 -7.98 9.94 -13.37
N THR A 24 -7.37 9.01 -14.10
CA THR A 24 -7.87 8.59 -15.42
C THR A 24 -8.88 7.43 -15.34
N LEU A 25 -9.10 6.84 -14.17
CA LEU A 25 -10.04 5.75 -14.00
C LEU A 25 -11.49 6.25 -13.91
N ASN A 26 -12.40 5.54 -14.59
CA ASN A 26 -13.83 5.71 -14.34
C ASN A 26 -14.23 5.14 -12.97
N VAL A 27 -15.44 5.48 -12.52
CA VAL A 27 -15.95 5.08 -11.19
C VAL A 27 -15.99 3.56 -11.00
N TYR A 28 -16.34 2.79 -12.04
CA TYR A 28 -16.39 1.32 -11.97
C TYR A 28 -14.99 0.74 -11.70
N ASN A 29 -14.00 1.13 -12.51
CA ASN A 29 -12.62 0.68 -12.39
C ASN A 29 -12.00 1.14 -11.07
N MET A 30 -12.31 2.37 -10.63
CA MET A 30 -11.84 2.89 -9.33
C MET A 30 -12.35 2.06 -8.15
N LYS A 31 -13.64 1.67 -8.17
CA LYS A 31 -14.23 0.81 -7.12
C LYS A 31 -13.67 -0.62 -7.12
N GLN A 32 -13.40 -1.19 -8.30
CA GLN A 32 -12.75 -2.51 -8.39
C GLN A 32 -11.32 -2.42 -7.85
N HIS A 33 -10.55 -1.43 -8.31
CA HIS A 33 -9.18 -1.19 -7.88
C HIS A 33 -9.08 -0.96 -6.36
N LEU A 34 -10.00 -0.20 -5.76
CA LEU A 34 -10.04 -0.01 -4.31
C LEU A 34 -10.23 -1.34 -3.56
N ARG A 35 -11.13 -2.21 -4.03
CA ARG A 35 -11.36 -3.53 -3.42
C ARG A 35 -10.12 -4.41 -3.49
N ASP A 36 -9.43 -4.41 -4.62
CA ASP A 36 -8.20 -5.18 -4.79
C ASP A 36 -7.07 -4.67 -3.89
N ILE A 37 -6.92 -3.35 -3.76
CA ILE A 37 -5.93 -2.75 -2.85
C ILE A 37 -6.23 -3.09 -1.40
N LEU A 38 -7.49 -2.98 -0.96
CA LEU A 38 -7.87 -3.35 0.41
C LEU A 38 -7.56 -4.82 0.71
N LYS A 39 -7.86 -5.73 -0.23
CA LYS A 39 -7.52 -7.15 -0.10
C LYS A 39 -6.01 -7.36 0.02
N GLN A 40 -5.21 -6.69 -0.81
CA GLN A 40 -3.74 -6.76 -0.75
C GLN A 40 -3.20 -6.22 0.58
N MET A 41 -3.78 -5.13 1.10
CA MET A 41 -3.40 -4.57 2.41
C MET A 41 -3.66 -5.54 3.55
N MET A 42 -4.83 -6.21 3.56
CA MET A 42 -5.14 -7.25 4.57
C MET A 42 -4.16 -8.42 4.51
N ILE A 43 -3.79 -8.88 3.30
CA ILE A 43 -2.80 -9.95 3.13
C ILE A 43 -1.44 -9.48 3.67
N LYS A 44 -0.99 -8.27 3.31
CA LYS A 44 0.27 -7.70 3.80
C LYS A 44 0.29 -7.57 5.33
N GLU A 45 -0.81 -7.11 5.93
CA GLU A 45 -0.95 -7.00 7.38
C GLU A 45 -0.83 -8.38 8.06
N ASN A 46 -1.53 -9.39 7.54
CA ASN A 46 -1.45 -10.75 8.06
C ASN A 46 -0.04 -11.35 7.91
N THR A 47 0.63 -11.09 6.79
CA THR A 47 2.03 -11.50 6.57
C THR A 47 2.97 -10.86 7.59
N ILE A 48 2.86 -9.56 7.84
CA ILE A 48 3.66 -8.86 8.87
C ILE A 48 3.38 -9.45 10.26
N LYS A 49 2.10 -9.68 10.62
CA LYS A 49 1.72 -10.32 11.90
C LYS A 49 2.33 -11.72 12.04
N TYR A 50 2.30 -12.53 10.96
CA TYR A 50 2.90 -13.85 10.95
C TYR A 50 4.41 -13.79 11.18
N PHE A 51 5.12 -12.90 10.47
CA PHE A 51 6.56 -12.74 10.66
C PHE A 51 6.89 -12.28 12.08
N ILE A 52 6.25 -11.22 12.59
CA ILE A 52 6.46 -10.74 13.96
C ILE A 52 6.24 -11.85 14.99
N LYS A 53 5.18 -12.65 14.85
CA LYS A 53 4.88 -13.75 15.77
C LYS A 53 5.95 -14.85 15.76
N ASN A 54 6.55 -15.13 14.61
CA ASN A 54 7.48 -16.24 14.42
C ASN A 54 8.96 -15.82 14.40
N SER A 55 9.27 -14.53 14.31
CA SER A 55 10.65 -14.01 14.33
C SER A 55 11.09 -13.53 15.71
N ILE A 56 10.20 -13.51 16.70
CA ILE A 56 10.50 -13.14 18.10
C ILE A 56 10.90 -14.37 18.95
N THR A 57 11.15 -15.53 18.32
CA THR A 57 11.86 -16.66 18.93
C THR A 57 13.35 -16.58 18.62
#